data_AF-A0A7S0N9G3-F1
#
_entry.id   AF-A0A7S0N9G3-F1
#
_cell.length_a   1.000
_cell.length_b   1.000
_cell.length_c   1.000
_cell.angle_alpha   90.00
_cell.angle_beta   90.00
_cell.angle_gamma   90.00
#
_symmetry.space_group_name_H-M   'P 1'
#
loop_
_entity.id
_entity.type
_entity.pdbx_description
1 polymer ?
#
loop_
_entity_poly.entity_id
_entity_poly.type
_entity_poly.pdbx_seq_one_letter_code
_entity_poly.pdbx_strand_id
1 'polypeptide(L)'
;IDLSLLVISKGLTKDTEEYDTTAAHVELAKKMRKRDPATAPNVGDRVPYVIIKAAKGAKAWEKAEDPIYALEHNLPIDCQHYLEHHLSLPLLRIFEPVMKNPKDLLSGDHTRSIMVSTPTSGSGGIMRFAKVRLSCLGCKAPLTKPGETSLCGHCKPKEADIYARTLTAASELEESYARLWTQCQRCQGS
;
A
#
# COMPACT_ATOMS: atom_id res chain seq x y z
N ILE A 1 1.75 5.29 5.97
CA ILE A 1 0.27 5.36 5.92
C ILE A 1 -0.22 3.96 6.21
N ASP A 2 -1.08 3.81 7.21
CA ASP A 2 -1.62 2.50 7.57
C ASP A 2 -2.75 2.07 6.62
N LEU A 3 -2.95 0.76 6.46
CA LEU A 3 -4.00 0.22 5.60
C LEU A 3 -5.41 0.65 6.05
N SER A 4 -5.63 0.81 7.36
CA SER A 4 -6.92 1.24 7.90
C SER A 4 -7.38 2.60 7.37
N LEU A 5 -6.44 3.51 7.06
CA LEU A 5 -6.72 4.83 6.50
C LEU A 5 -7.12 4.78 5.02
N LEU A 6 -6.92 3.64 4.36
CA LEU A 6 -7.21 3.42 2.95
C LEU A 6 -8.51 2.63 2.72
N VAL A 7 -9.17 2.19 3.80
CA VAL A 7 -10.41 1.41 3.71
C VAL A 7 -11.57 2.33 3.33
N ILE A 8 -12.24 1.98 2.23
CA ILE A 8 -13.45 2.64 1.74
C ILE A 8 -14.63 1.72 2.04
N SER A 9 -15.76 2.26 2.51
CA SER A 9 -16.97 1.47 2.73
C SER A 9 -18.17 2.01 1.96
N LYS A 10 -18.94 1.12 1.31
CA LYS A 10 -20.21 1.44 0.66
C LYS A 10 -21.29 0.45 1.07
N GLY A 11 -22.52 0.93 1.24
CA GLY A 11 -23.67 0.09 1.55
C GLY A 11 -24.12 -0.73 0.34
N LEU A 12 -24.40 -2.01 0.56
CA LEU A 12 -25.03 -2.88 -0.43
C LEU A 12 -26.55 -2.77 -0.27
N THR A 13 -27.21 -2.12 -1.22
CA THR A 13 -28.65 -1.75 -1.13
C THR A 13 -29.58 -2.69 -1.88
N LYS A 14 -29.04 -3.51 -2.79
CA LYS A 14 -29.78 -4.49 -3.58
C LYS A 14 -29.01 -5.80 -3.62
N ASP A 15 -29.64 -6.85 -4.10
CA ASP A 15 -28.92 -8.08 -4.41
C ASP A 15 -27.90 -7.86 -5.52
N THR A 16 -26.79 -8.58 -5.45
CA THR A 16 -25.65 -8.37 -6.34
C THR A 16 -25.97 -8.59 -7.82
N GLU A 17 -27.04 -9.32 -8.12
CA GLU A 17 -27.52 -9.63 -9.48
C GLU A 17 -28.44 -8.54 -10.05
N GLU A 18 -29.01 -7.69 -9.20
CA GLU A 18 -29.95 -6.63 -9.59
C GLU A 18 -29.28 -5.27 -9.88
N TYR A 19 -27.95 -5.22 -9.81
CA TYR A 19 -27.20 -4.00 -10.11
C TYR A 19 -26.91 -3.91 -11.61
N ASP A 20 -27.49 -2.90 -12.27
CA ASP A 20 -27.19 -2.55 -13.66
C ASP A 20 -25.76 -2.00 -13.83
N THR A 21 -25.20 -1.41 -12.78
CA THR A 21 -23.87 -0.79 -12.79
C THR A 21 -22.82 -1.64 -12.09
N THR A 22 -21.70 -1.88 -12.74
CA THR A 22 -20.53 -2.58 -12.19
C THR A 22 -19.78 -1.71 -11.20
N ALA A 23 -20.21 -1.75 -9.93
CA ALA A 23 -19.58 -1.03 -8.85
C ALA A 23 -18.58 -1.91 -8.07
N ALA A 24 -17.52 -1.30 -7.54
CA ALA A 24 -16.45 -2.00 -6.81
C ALA A 24 -16.94 -2.85 -5.63
N HIS A 25 -17.77 -2.29 -4.76
CA HIS A 25 -18.35 -2.99 -3.61
C HIS A 25 -19.28 -4.15 -3.99
N VAL A 26 -19.97 -4.06 -5.14
CA VAL A 26 -20.87 -5.11 -5.64
C VAL A 26 -20.06 -6.28 -6.20
N GLU A 27 -19.06 -6.00 -7.03
CA GLU A 27 -18.20 -7.04 -7.59
C GLU A 27 -17.35 -7.71 -6.50
N LEU A 28 -16.89 -6.96 -5.51
CA LEU A 28 -16.23 -7.54 -4.34
C LEU A 28 -17.17 -8.45 -3.56
N ALA A 29 -18.41 -8.04 -3.31
CA ALA A 29 -19.39 -8.89 -2.63
C ALA A 29 -19.61 -10.23 -3.36
N LYS A 30 -19.74 -10.19 -4.70
CA LYS A 30 -19.81 -11.41 -5.53
C LYS A 30 -18.54 -12.26 -5.39
N LYS A 31 -17.36 -11.64 -5.40
CA LYS A 31 -16.06 -12.32 -5.25
C LYS A 31 -15.91 -12.97 -3.88
N MET A 32 -16.33 -12.31 -2.81
CA MET A 32 -16.35 -12.84 -1.44
C MET A 32 -17.30 -14.04 -1.36
N ARG A 33 -18.52 -13.93 -1.91
CA ARG A 33 -19.50 -15.03 -1.93
C ARG A 33 -19.00 -16.26 -2.69
N LYS A 34 -18.26 -16.08 -3.79
CA LYS A 34 -17.62 -17.18 -4.52
C LYS A 34 -16.47 -17.84 -3.75
N ARG A 35 -15.80 -17.10 -2.87
CA ARG A 35 -14.67 -17.58 -2.08
C ARG A 35 -15.12 -18.31 -0.82
N ASP A 36 -16.00 -17.66 -0.06
CA ASP A 36 -16.64 -18.21 1.12
C ASP A 36 -18.03 -17.56 1.27
N PRO A 37 -19.12 -18.32 1.04
CA PRO A 37 -20.48 -17.85 1.23
C PRO A 37 -20.79 -17.41 2.67
N ALA A 38 -20.12 -17.98 3.68
CA ALA A 38 -20.42 -17.71 5.09
C ALA A 38 -19.97 -16.31 5.53
N THR A 39 -18.91 -15.78 4.92
CA THR A 39 -18.36 -14.45 5.23
C THR A 39 -18.84 -13.36 4.26
N ALA A 40 -19.74 -13.71 3.33
CA ALA A 40 -20.20 -12.78 2.31
C ALA A 40 -21.17 -11.74 2.88
N PRO A 41 -21.07 -10.46 2.45
CA PRO A 41 -22.00 -9.43 2.90
C PRO A 41 -23.42 -9.65 2.34
N ASN A 42 -24.41 -9.28 3.14
CA ASN A 42 -25.83 -9.33 2.79
C ASN A 42 -26.36 -7.96 2.39
N VAL A 43 -27.57 -7.95 1.81
CA VAL A 43 -28.28 -6.70 1.51
C VAL A 43 -28.55 -5.94 2.81
N GLY A 44 -28.16 -4.67 2.85
CA GLY A 44 -28.16 -3.82 4.04
C GLY A 44 -26.78 -3.62 4.67
N ASP A 45 -25.82 -4.51 4.41
CA ASP A 45 -24.49 -4.42 5.00
C ASP A 45 -23.61 -3.38 4.28
N ARG A 46 -22.62 -2.86 5.00
CA ARG A 46 -21.54 -2.06 4.42
C ARG A 46 -20.39 -2.95 4.04
N VAL A 47 -19.95 -2.87 2.79
CA VAL A 47 -18.82 -3.64 2.26
C VAL A 47 -17.56 -2.78 2.35
N PRO A 48 -16.58 -3.12 3.22
CA PRO A 48 -15.27 -2.47 3.24
C PRO A 48 -14.38 -3.01 2.12
N TYR A 49 -13.61 -2.13 1.48
CA TYR A 49 -12.67 -2.51 0.43
C TYR A 49 -11.48 -1.56 0.34
N VAL A 50 -10.38 -2.08 -0.22
CA VAL A 50 -9.19 -1.32 -0.62
C VAL A 50 -8.93 -1.50 -2.11
N ILE A 51 -8.21 -0.56 -2.72
CA ILE A 51 -7.84 -0.61 -4.13
C ILE A 51 -6.40 -1.13 -4.28
N ILE A 52 -6.26 -2.33 -4.82
CA ILE A 52 -4.97 -2.97 -5.09
C ILE A 52 -4.44 -2.60 -6.48
N LYS A 53 -3.13 -2.74 -6.68
CA LYS A 53 -2.52 -2.62 -8.01
C LYS A 53 -2.94 -3.81 -8.87
N ALA A 54 -3.30 -3.52 -10.11
CA ALA A 54 -3.58 -4.51 -11.14
C ALA A 54 -2.92 -4.10 -12.46
N ALA A 55 -3.23 -4.83 -13.54
CA ALA A 55 -2.76 -4.48 -14.88
C ALA A 55 -3.14 -3.04 -15.27
N LYS A 56 -2.31 -2.41 -16.09
CA LYS A 56 -2.55 -1.04 -16.57
C LYS A 56 -3.89 -0.99 -17.32
N GLY A 57 -4.78 -0.10 -16.88
CA GLY A 57 -6.13 0.04 -17.46
C GLY A 57 -7.20 -0.84 -16.83
N ALA A 58 -6.86 -1.66 -15.82
CA ALA A 58 -7.85 -2.39 -15.04
C ALA A 58 -8.86 -1.43 -14.38
N LYS A 59 -10.13 -1.80 -14.44
CA LYS A 59 -11.23 -0.99 -13.94
C LYS A 59 -11.23 -1.00 -12.41
N ALA A 60 -11.74 0.06 -11.79
CA ALA A 60 -11.71 0.20 -10.32
C ALA A 60 -12.39 -0.98 -9.60
N TRP A 61 -13.43 -1.57 -10.21
CA TRP A 61 -14.13 -2.72 -9.62
C TRP A 61 -13.33 -4.03 -9.69
N GLU A 62 -12.41 -4.18 -10.63
CA GLU A 62 -11.50 -5.35 -10.72
C GLU A 62 -10.37 -5.24 -9.69
N LYS A 63 -10.05 -4.01 -9.29
CA LYS A 63 -9.00 -3.67 -8.32
C LYS A 63 -9.47 -3.65 -6.88
N ALA A 64 -10.77 -3.84 -6.62
CA ALA A 64 -11.30 -3.82 -5.28
C ALA A 64 -11.06 -5.16 -4.58
N GLU A 65 -10.54 -5.12 -3.36
CA GLU A 65 -10.30 -6.29 -2.53
C GLU A 65 -10.69 -6.04 -1.08
N ASP A 66 -11.06 -7.10 -0.37
CA ASP A 66 -11.27 -7.09 1.07
C ASP A 66 -9.96 -6.71 1.81
N PRO A 67 -9.98 -5.76 2.77
CA PRO A 67 -8.77 -5.33 3.48
C PRO A 67 -8.04 -6.47 4.19
N ILE A 68 -8.76 -7.44 4.75
CA ILE A 68 -8.15 -8.58 5.46
C ILE A 68 -7.43 -9.47 4.46
N TYR A 69 -8.11 -9.85 3.38
CA TYR A 69 -7.49 -10.65 2.33
C TYR A 69 -6.26 -9.96 1.70
N ALA A 70 -6.33 -8.65 1.47
CA ALA A 70 -5.20 -7.88 0.94
C ALA A 70 -4.00 -7.89 1.90
N LEU A 71 -4.24 -7.84 3.20
CA LEU A 71 -3.20 -7.92 4.23
C LEU A 71 -2.57 -9.32 4.28
N GLU A 72 -3.39 -10.38 4.36
CA GLU A 72 -2.92 -11.78 4.43
C GLU A 72 -2.08 -12.18 3.21
N HIS A 73 -2.48 -11.73 2.02
CA HIS A 73 -1.81 -12.05 0.76
C HIS A 73 -0.76 -11.02 0.35
N ASN A 74 -0.48 -10.01 1.19
CA ASN A 74 0.47 -8.93 0.94
C ASN A 74 0.28 -8.27 -0.44
N LEU A 75 -0.98 -7.99 -0.79
CA LEU A 75 -1.31 -7.41 -2.10
C LEU A 75 -0.87 -5.94 -2.15
N PRO A 76 -0.17 -5.51 -3.21
CA PRO A 76 0.31 -4.14 -3.31
C PRO A 76 -0.85 -3.17 -3.51
N ILE A 77 -0.89 -2.10 -2.71
CA ILE A 77 -1.93 -1.05 -2.78
C ILE A 77 -1.66 -0.05 -3.91
N ASP A 78 -2.70 0.37 -4.61
CA ASP A 78 -2.64 1.36 -5.69
C ASP A 78 -2.64 2.80 -5.15
N CYS A 79 -1.50 3.24 -4.59
CA CYS A 79 -1.36 4.60 -4.05
C CYS A 79 -1.74 5.71 -5.05
N GLN A 80 -1.51 5.48 -6.34
CA GLN A 80 -1.82 6.47 -7.39
C GLN A 80 -3.33 6.67 -7.50
N HIS A 81 -4.11 5.58 -7.43
CA HIS A 81 -5.56 5.68 -7.43
C HIS A 81 -6.08 6.54 -6.28
N TYR A 82 -5.56 6.35 -5.06
CA TYR A 82 -5.96 7.17 -3.90
C TYR A 82 -5.57 8.63 -4.05
N LEU A 83 -4.35 8.91 -4.55
CA LEU A 83 -3.91 10.27 -4.80
C LEU A 83 -4.83 10.99 -5.81
N GLU A 84 -5.12 10.34 -6.93
CA GLU A 84 -5.92 10.92 -8.02
C GLU A 84 -7.41 11.02 -7.70
N HIS A 85 -8.01 9.97 -7.15
CA HIS A 85 -9.48 9.87 -7.05
C HIS A 85 -10.03 10.30 -5.68
N HIS A 86 -9.22 10.26 -4.62
CA HIS A 86 -9.67 10.57 -3.26
C HIS A 86 -9.05 11.86 -2.71
N LEU A 87 -7.76 12.09 -2.95
CA LEU A 87 -7.06 13.24 -2.37
C LEU A 87 -7.05 14.45 -3.30
N SER A 88 -6.86 14.26 -4.61
CA SER A 88 -6.64 15.40 -5.51
C SER A 88 -7.85 16.33 -5.60
N LEU A 89 -9.06 15.79 -5.79
CA LEU A 89 -10.26 16.60 -6.00
C LEU A 89 -10.61 17.48 -4.79
N PRO A 90 -10.64 16.96 -3.54
CA PRO A 90 -10.86 17.81 -2.37
C PRO A 90 -9.74 18.85 -2.18
N LEU A 91 -8.47 18.47 -2.38
CA LEU A 91 -7.34 19.38 -2.19
C LEU A 91 -7.39 20.52 -3.20
N LEU A 92 -7.61 20.22 -4.48
CA LEU A 92 -7.74 21.25 -5.51
C LEU A 92 -8.88 22.22 -5.17
N ARG A 93 -10.04 21.72 -4.73
CA ARG A 93 -11.18 22.56 -4.35
C ARG A 93 -10.89 23.50 -3.16
N ILE A 94 -10.07 23.07 -2.20
CA ILE A 94 -9.69 23.89 -1.04
C ILE A 94 -8.65 24.95 -1.43
N PHE A 95 -7.69 24.58 -2.28
CA PHE A 95 -6.55 25.44 -2.62
C PHE A 95 -6.78 26.35 -3.84
N GLU A 96 -7.73 26.04 -4.72
CA GLU A 96 -8.11 26.87 -5.87
C GLU A 96 -8.37 28.36 -5.54
N PRO A 97 -9.07 28.73 -4.45
CA PRO A 97 -9.22 30.14 -4.08
C PRO A 97 -7.96 30.77 -3.46
N VAL A 98 -6.98 29.98 -3.03
CA VAL A 98 -5.79 30.45 -2.28
C VAL A 98 -4.57 30.61 -3.19
N MET A 99 -4.41 29.72 -4.17
CA MET A 99 -3.23 29.68 -5.04
C MET A 99 -3.61 29.57 -6.51
N LYS A 100 -2.80 30.19 -7.39
CA LYS A 100 -3.06 30.24 -8.84
C LYS A 100 -3.03 28.85 -9.51
N ASN A 101 -2.11 27.97 -9.08
CA ASN A 101 -1.91 26.64 -9.68
C ASN A 101 -1.87 25.54 -8.59
N PRO A 102 -3.03 25.10 -8.07
CA PRO A 102 -3.08 24.10 -7.01
C PRO A 102 -2.58 22.70 -7.43
N LYS A 103 -2.43 22.45 -8.74
CA LYS A 103 -1.86 21.21 -9.28
C LYS A 103 -0.38 21.03 -8.92
N ASP A 104 0.36 22.11 -8.73
CA ASP A 104 1.78 22.08 -8.37
C ASP A 104 2.01 21.43 -6.99
N LEU A 105 0.97 21.34 -6.14
CA LEU A 105 1.05 20.61 -4.88
C LEU A 105 1.22 19.09 -5.09
N LEU A 106 0.61 18.54 -6.14
CA LEU A 106 0.53 17.10 -6.39
C LEU A 106 1.55 16.62 -7.43
N SER A 107 2.12 17.54 -8.21
CA SER A 107 3.15 17.26 -9.22
C SER A 107 4.36 18.14 -9.03
N GLY A 108 5.57 17.56 -9.06
CA GLY A 108 6.80 18.34 -9.01
C GLY A 108 8.00 17.52 -8.56
N ASP A 109 9.09 18.21 -8.27
CA ASP A 109 10.33 17.58 -7.82
C ASP A 109 10.19 16.94 -6.43
N HIS A 110 9.33 17.51 -5.59
CA HIS A 110 9.01 17.01 -4.25
C HIS A 110 8.21 15.70 -4.24
N THR A 111 7.60 15.29 -5.36
CA THR A 111 6.83 14.03 -5.46
C THR A 111 7.53 12.93 -6.25
N ARG A 112 8.78 13.16 -6.70
CA ARG A 112 9.55 12.18 -7.48
C ARG A 112 9.99 10.95 -6.68
N SER A 113 9.97 11.01 -5.35
CA SER A 113 10.28 9.87 -4.49
C SER A 113 9.05 8.96 -4.32
N ILE A 114 8.95 7.93 -5.16
CA ILE A 114 7.86 6.95 -5.08
C ILE A 114 8.38 5.67 -4.41
N MET A 115 7.78 5.31 -3.28
CA MET A 115 7.99 3.99 -2.68
C MET A 115 7.01 3.01 -3.31
N VAL A 116 7.54 2.04 -4.03
CA VAL A 116 6.75 0.94 -4.60
C VAL A 116 7.06 -0.32 -3.81
N SER A 117 6.07 -0.84 -3.08
CA SER A 117 6.19 -2.15 -2.44
C SER A 117 6.37 -3.22 -3.52
N THR A 118 7.52 -3.90 -3.47
CA THR A 118 7.82 -5.01 -4.36
C THR A 118 6.92 -6.20 -3.99
N PRO A 119 6.15 -6.78 -4.93
CA PRO A 119 5.39 -7.98 -4.65
C PRO A 119 6.30 -9.09 -4.13
N THR A 120 5.84 -9.83 -3.12
CA THR A 120 6.58 -10.97 -2.57
C THR A 120 6.73 -12.07 -3.61
N SER A 121 7.76 -12.91 -3.51
CA SER A 121 7.95 -14.09 -4.35
C SER A 121 6.75 -15.07 -4.32
N GLY A 122 5.93 -15.01 -3.27
CA GLY A 122 4.66 -15.75 -3.15
C GLY A 122 3.50 -15.21 -4.02
N SER A 123 3.62 -14.02 -4.62
CA SER A 123 2.55 -13.41 -5.44
C SER A 123 2.39 -14.05 -6.82
N GLY A 124 3.16 -15.11 -7.12
CA GLY A 124 3.12 -15.82 -8.40
C GLY A 124 3.71 -15.06 -9.58
N GLY A 125 3.78 -15.72 -10.75
CA GLY A 125 4.24 -15.12 -12.00
C GLY A 125 5.74 -14.80 -12.07
N ILE A 126 6.08 -13.66 -12.67
CA ILE A 126 7.48 -13.24 -12.95
C ILE A 126 8.32 -13.12 -11.66
N MET A 127 7.71 -12.77 -10.53
CA MET A 127 8.44 -12.62 -9.26
C MET A 127 9.00 -13.93 -8.69
N ARG A 128 8.52 -15.08 -9.16
CA ARG A 128 9.10 -16.39 -8.78
C ARG A 128 10.49 -16.61 -9.37
N PHE A 129 10.82 -15.92 -10.47
CA PHE A 129 12.10 -16.04 -11.17
C PHE A 129 13.06 -14.88 -10.86
N ALA A 130 12.63 -13.92 -10.04
CA ALA A 130 13.44 -12.77 -9.66
C ALA A 130 14.56 -13.21 -8.70
N LYS A 131 15.82 -12.91 -9.06
CA LYS A 131 16.97 -13.11 -8.17
C LYS A 131 17.19 -11.85 -7.34
N VAL A 132 17.11 -11.99 -6.02
CA VAL A 132 17.42 -10.90 -5.09
C VAL A 132 18.91 -10.56 -5.20
N ARG A 133 19.22 -9.30 -5.49
CA ARG A 133 20.58 -8.77 -5.48
C ARG A 133 20.71 -7.75 -4.36
N LEU A 134 21.88 -7.73 -3.71
CA LEU A 134 22.18 -6.73 -2.70
C LEU A 134 22.34 -5.35 -3.35
N SER A 135 21.84 -4.33 -2.67
CA SER A 135 21.93 -2.93 -3.08
C SER A 135 22.61 -2.13 -1.98
N CYS A 136 23.46 -1.17 -2.36
CA CYS A 136 24.11 -0.25 -1.44
C CYS A 136 23.07 0.48 -0.57
N LEU A 137 23.27 0.50 0.75
CA LEU A 137 22.35 1.19 1.66
C LEU A 137 22.27 2.70 1.41
N GLY A 138 23.38 3.32 0.98
CA GLY A 138 23.45 4.76 0.74
C GLY A 138 22.85 5.21 -0.60
N CYS A 139 23.22 4.58 -1.71
CA CYS A 139 22.83 5.03 -3.06
C CYS A 139 21.92 4.07 -3.83
N LYS A 140 21.55 2.93 -3.24
CA LYS A 140 20.75 1.86 -3.88
C LYS A 140 21.35 1.25 -5.15
N ALA A 141 22.60 1.59 -5.51
CA ALA A 141 23.31 0.94 -6.60
C ALA A 141 23.50 -0.56 -6.32
N PRO A 142 23.37 -1.43 -7.33
CA PRO A 142 23.57 -2.87 -7.14
C PRO A 142 25.02 -3.16 -6.75
N LEU A 143 25.21 -3.99 -5.74
CA LEU A 143 26.54 -4.45 -5.29
C LEU A 143 26.94 -5.66 -6.14
N THR A 144 27.85 -5.44 -7.08
CA THR A 144 28.29 -6.48 -8.04
C THR A 144 29.73 -6.90 -7.85
N LYS A 145 30.53 -6.13 -7.10
CA LYS A 145 31.96 -6.41 -6.93
C LYS A 145 32.20 -7.36 -5.76
N PRO A 146 33.15 -8.30 -5.88
CA PRO A 146 33.54 -9.17 -4.77
C PRO A 146 34.09 -8.32 -3.61
N GLY A 147 33.52 -8.51 -2.41
CA GLY A 147 33.89 -7.76 -1.20
C GLY A 147 32.99 -6.56 -0.87
N GLU A 148 32.05 -6.17 -1.75
CA GLU A 148 31.01 -5.20 -1.41
C GLU A 148 29.84 -5.91 -0.70
N THR A 149 29.64 -5.64 0.59
CA THR A 149 28.60 -6.28 1.41
C THR A 149 27.38 -5.38 1.62
N SER A 150 27.58 -4.21 2.24
CA SER A 150 26.51 -3.26 2.61
C SER A 150 26.61 -1.91 1.87
N LEU A 151 27.83 -1.51 1.51
CA LEU A 151 28.14 -0.23 0.85
C LEU A 151 29.00 -0.45 -0.40
N CYS A 152 28.74 0.34 -1.43
CA CYS A 152 29.64 0.42 -2.59
C CYS A 152 30.87 1.27 -2.26
N GLY A 153 31.94 1.14 -3.06
CA GLY A 153 33.17 1.91 -2.87
C GLY A 153 32.98 3.44 -2.75
N HIS A 154 31.96 4.01 -3.41
CA HIS A 154 31.64 5.44 -3.35
C HIS A 154 31.00 5.86 -2.00
N CYS A 155 30.19 4.99 -1.38
CA CYS A 155 29.51 5.29 -0.13
C CYS A 155 30.34 4.93 1.12
N LYS A 156 31.42 4.17 0.94
CA LYS A 156 32.31 3.74 2.04
C LYS A 156 32.88 4.89 2.89
N PRO A 157 33.28 6.05 2.33
CA PRO A 157 33.72 7.18 3.16
C PRO A 157 32.63 7.75 4.09
N LYS A 158 31.34 7.49 3.80
CA LYS A 158 30.18 7.95 4.57
C LYS A 158 29.60 6.84 5.47
N GLU A 159 30.37 5.79 5.73
CA GLU A 159 29.90 4.60 6.43
C GLU A 159 29.35 4.90 7.83
N ALA A 160 30.03 5.74 8.62
CA ALA A 160 29.58 6.09 9.96
C ALA A 160 28.22 6.82 9.97
N ASP A 161 28.00 7.76 9.04
CA ASP A 161 26.73 8.50 8.92
C ASP A 161 25.59 7.58 8.44
N ILE A 162 25.85 6.73 7.46
CA ILE A 162 24.84 5.76 6.96
C ILE A 162 24.49 4.76 8.06
N TYR A 163 25.48 4.27 8.81
CA TYR A 163 25.27 3.36 9.92
C TYR A 163 24.44 4.02 11.03
N ALA A 164 24.81 5.22 11.48
CA ALA A 164 24.08 5.94 12.52
C ALA A 164 22.61 6.19 12.14
N ARG A 165 22.34 6.61 10.90
CA ARG A 165 20.97 6.80 10.40
C ARG A 165 20.18 5.50 10.37
N THR A 166 20.79 4.41 9.91
CA THR A 166 20.15 3.10 9.83
C THR A 166 19.85 2.56 11.23
N LEU A 167 20.78 2.71 12.17
CA LEU A 167 20.62 2.31 13.56
C LEU A 167 19.48 3.09 14.24
N THR A 168 19.42 4.40 14.01
CA THR A 168 18.34 5.24 14.55
C THR A 168 16.98 4.78 14.01
N ALA A 169 16.86 4.57 12.71
CA ALA A 169 15.62 4.09 12.10
C ALA A 169 15.22 2.69 12.61
N ALA A 170 16.18 1.79 12.83
CA ALA A 170 15.91 0.48 13.42
C ALA A 170 15.42 0.59 14.87
N SER A 171 16.06 1.43 15.69
CA SER A 171 15.67 1.68 17.07
C SER A 171 14.26 2.24 17.18
N GLU A 172 13.87 3.19 16.30
CA GLU A 172 12.52 3.76 16.26
C GLU A 172 11.45 2.70 15.92
N LEU A 173 11.78 1.77 15.02
CA LEU A 173 10.90 0.66 14.66
C LEU A 173 10.78 -0.36 15.79
N GLU A 174 11.87 -0.69 16.48
CA GLU A 174 11.89 -1.58 17.63
C GLU A 174 11.05 -1.02 18.79
N GLU A 175 11.21 0.27 19.10
CA GLU A 175 10.40 0.94 20.12
C GLU A 175 8.91 0.91 19.76
N SER A 176 8.59 1.23 18.51
CA SER A 176 7.22 1.22 18.01
C SER A 176 6.60 -0.18 18.09
N TYR A 177 7.35 -1.22 17.70
CA TYR A 177 6.93 -2.61 17.79
C TYR A 177 6.67 -3.02 19.24
N ALA A 178 7.62 -2.78 20.15
CA ALA A 178 7.50 -3.13 21.55
C ALA A 178 6.27 -2.45 22.19
N ARG A 179 6.10 -1.15 21.93
CA ARG A 179 4.96 -0.38 22.43
C ARG A 179 3.61 -0.96 21.96
N LEU A 180 3.48 -1.24 20.66
CA LEU A 180 2.25 -1.78 20.09
C LEU A 180 1.95 -3.19 20.61
N TRP A 181 2.97 -4.05 20.70
CA TRP A 181 2.79 -5.43 21.16
C TRP A 181 2.42 -5.51 22.64
N THR A 182 3.08 -4.72 23.50
CA THR A 182 2.71 -4.62 24.92
C THR A 182 1.30 -4.05 25.10
N GLN A 183 0.87 -3.13 24.22
CA GLN A 183 -0.50 -2.62 24.26
C GLN A 183 -1.55 -3.71 23.96
N CYS A 184 -1.26 -4.63 23.03
CA CYS A 184 -2.12 -5.79 22.79
C CYS A 184 -2.23 -6.68 24.02
N GLN A 185 -1.12 -6.97 24.72
CA GLN A 185 -1.12 -7.76 25.95
C GLN A 185 -1.98 -7.11 27.05
N ARG A 186 -1.83 -5.78 27.24
CA ARG A 186 -2.66 -5.01 28.18
C ARG A 186 -4.14 -5.05 27.84
N CYS A 187 -4.48 -4.97 26.55
CA CYS A 187 -5.87 -5.05 26.07
C CYS A 187 -6.47 -6.44 26.29
N GLN A 188 -5.68 -7.50 26.08
CA GLN A 188 -6.08 -8.88 26.32
C GLN A 188 -6.31 -9.16 27.82
N GLY A 189 -5.57 -8.48 28.71
CA GLY A 189 -5.75 -8.59 30.16
C GLY A 189 -5.13 -9.86 30.78
N SER A 190 -4.32 -10.61 30.03
CA SER A 190 -3.55 -11.78 30.49
C SER A 190 -2.08 -11.44 30.69
#